data_AF-K0KGL4-F1
#
_entry.id   AF-K0KGL4-F1
#
_cell.length_a   1.000
_cell.length_b   1.000
_cell.length_c   1.000
_cell.angle_alpha   90.00
_cell.angle_beta   90.00
_cell.angle_gamma   90.00
#
_symmetry.space_group_name_H-M   'P 1'
#
loop_
_entity.id
_entity.type
_entity.pdbx_description
1 polymer ?
#
loop_
_entity_poly.entity_id
_entity_poly.type
_entity_poly.pdbx_seq_one_letter_code
_entity_poly.pdbx_strand_id
1 'polypeptide(L)'
;MKLAHYIPIFFVLLLQCVSAKPAKTYVIGPQYKWMQSACTTLLSSYTYGYNDTSAQGSSSKKAKSKSQTKQLCTYPPSLGSMVLCLGDALGEESKAFEKSLNLLQESCLGTNKKKNMTIDDLKDAHKNATEYALDPPTDKKALKKTIFYQPVRVPTKSLKETTKYYSFLYFNLDKSSMLAGMTYCYFLVVFIFFGSSNLMKRLGLHTKFNNKFLNFYRANVSVPALFNGKHTEAPVKWKIFSTLIPTRMESIVIFLLLALNILLSTVHYSFEYSKSTWIEQFTGNVADRTGIMVCR
;
A
#
# COMPACT_ATOMS: atom_id res chain seq x y z
N MET A 1 42.12 -4.78 -28.67
CA MET A 1 42.56 -4.68 -27.27
C MET A 1 41.96 -3.47 -26.52
N LYS A 2 40.65 -3.16 -26.70
CA LYS A 2 39.97 -2.02 -26.01
C LYS A 2 39.00 -2.45 -24.89
N LEU A 3 38.80 -3.74 -24.67
CA LEU A 3 37.79 -4.27 -23.73
C LEU A 3 38.26 -4.29 -22.27
N ALA A 4 39.57 -4.40 -22.04
CA ALA A 4 40.17 -4.45 -20.70
C ALA A 4 39.98 -3.16 -19.90
N HIS A 5 39.71 -2.02 -20.55
CA HIS A 5 39.48 -0.74 -19.88
C HIS A 5 38.04 -0.54 -19.37
N TYR A 6 37.05 -1.31 -19.86
CA TYR A 6 35.64 -1.13 -19.44
C TYR A 6 35.24 -1.99 -18.24
N ILE A 7 35.94 -3.11 -18.01
CA ILE A 7 35.72 -4.01 -16.86
C ILE A 7 35.95 -3.29 -15.52
N PRO A 8 37.04 -2.52 -15.31
CA PRO A 8 37.22 -1.81 -14.04
C PRO A 8 36.18 -0.72 -13.82
N ILE A 9 35.70 -0.05 -14.88
CA ILE A 9 34.67 1.00 -14.77
C ILE A 9 33.33 0.42 -14.30
N PHE A 10 32.95 -0.77 -14.80
CA PHE A 10 31.73 -1.45 -14.37
C PHE A 10 31.81 -1.91 -12.90
N PHE A 11 32.98 -2.36 -12.45
CA PHE A 11 33.19 -2.76 -11.06
C PHE A 11 33.18 -1.56 -10.11
N VAL A 12 33.76 -0.42 -10.51
CA VAL A 12 33.72 0.84 -9.75
C VAL A 12 32.29 1.36 -9.63
N LEU A 13 31.47 1.29 -10.70
CA LEU A 13 30.05 1.67 -10.65
C LEU A 13 29.23 0.76 -9.72
N LEU A 14 29.48 -0.56 -9.73
CA LEU A 14 28.84 -1.49 -8.80
C LEU A 14 29.22 -1.21 -7.33
N LEU A 15 30.49 -0.89 -7.07
CA LEU A 15 30.97 -0.53 -5.72
C LEU A 15 30.34 0.79 -5.21
N GLN A 16 30.09 1.75 -6.10
CA GLN A 16 29.41 2.99 -5.72
C GLN A 16 27.94 2.77 -5.33
N CYS A 17 27.25 1.80 -5.95
CA CYS A 17 25.88 1.44 -5.55
C CYS A 17 25.80 0.76 -4.18
N VAL A 18 26.84 0.01 -3.77
CA VAL A 18 26.89 -0.67 -2.46
C VAL A 18 27.21 0.31 -1.32
N SER A 19 27.90 1.42 -1.62
CA SER A 19 28.27 2.43 -0.62
C SER A 19 27.18 3.48 -0.34
N ALA A 20 26.04 3.43 -1.03
CA ALA A 20 24.93 4.32 -0.74
C ALA A 20 24.31 3.95 0.62
N LYS A 21 24.40 4.85 1.60
CA LYS A 21 23.70 4.69 2.88
C LYS A 21 22.20 4.53 2.58
N PRO A 22 21.51 3.55 3.18
CA PRO A 22 20.08 3.37 2.94
C PRO A 22 19.36 4.66 3.27
N ALA A 23 18.51 5.13 2.34
CA ALA A 23 17.65 6.28 2.61
C ALA A 23 16.86 5.99 3.89
N LYS A 24 16.80 6.96 4.81
CA LYS A 24 16.02 6.82 6.05
C LYS A 24 14.54 6.68 5.66
N THR A 25 14.04 5.44 5.61
CA THR A 25 12.63 5.17 5.41
C THR A 25 11.90 5.43 6.72
N TYR A 26 11.08 6.47 6.75
CA TYR A 26 10.15 6.68 7.85
C TYR A 26 8.90 5.84 7.61
N VAL A 27 8.41 5.19 8.66
CA VAL A 27 7.13 4.46 8.61
C VAL A 27 6.02 5.53 8.58
N ILE A 28 5.30 5.62 7.46
CA ILE A 28 4.20 6.56 7.24
C ILE A 28 3.00 6.16 8.11
N GLY A 29 2.77 4.86 8.32
CA GLY A 29 1.63 4.29 9.04
C GLY A 29 1.99 3.45 10.26
N PRO A 30 2.52 4.03 11.34
CA PRO A 30 2.59 3.29 12.60
C PRO A 30 1.18 2.98 13.13
N GLN A 31 1.07 1.91 13.94
CA GLN A 31 -0.21 1.37 14.43
C GLN A 31 -1.20 2.41 14.94
N TYR A 32 -0.72 3.35 15.76
CA TYR A 32 -1.54 4.40 16.36
C TYR A 32 -2.20 5.34 15.33
N LYS A 33 -1.52 5.62 14.21
CA LYS A 33 -1.98 6.58 13.20
C LYS A 33 -3.07 6.02 12.31
N TRP A 34 -2.88 4.79 11.84
CA TRP A 34 -3.91 4.16 11.02
C TRP A 34 -5.09 3.68 11.86
N MET A 35 -4.89 3.39 13.15
CA MET A 35 -6.00 3.11 14.06
C MET A 35 -6.91 4.32 14.24
N GLN A 36 -6.34 5.51 14.42
CA GLN A 36 -7.14 6.73 14.48
C GLN A 36 -7.91 6.99 13.18
N SER A 37 -7.32 6.65 12.03
CA SER A 37 -8.03 6.71 10.74
C SER A 37 -9.20 5.73 10.69
N ALA A 38 -9.01 4.50 11.17
CA ALA A 38 -10.05 3.48 11.26
C ALA A 38 -11.21 3.92 12.17
N CYS A 39 -10.90 4.38 13.38
CA CYS A 39 -11.89 4.88 14.33
C CYS A 39 -12.64 6.11 13.79
N THR A 40 -11.94 7.06 13.14
CA THR A 40 -12.58 8.23 12.52
C THR A 40 -13.56 7.82 11.43
N THR A 41 -13.20 6.86 10.58
CA THR A 41 -14.07 6.37 9.52
C THR A 41 -15.31 5.67 10.08
N LEU A 42 -15.16 4.84 11.12
CA LEU A 42 -16.29 4.21 11.79
C LEU A 42 -17.20 5.26 12.45
N LEU A 43 -16.60 6.20 13.20
CA LEU A 43 -17.35 7.23 13.91
C LEU A 43 -18.05 8.23 13.00
N SER A 44 -17.55 8.42 11.77
CA SER A 44 -18.19 9.26 10.76
C SER A 44 -19.56 8.75 10.30
N SER A 45 -19.89 7.48 10.58
CA SER A 45 -21.19 6.89 10.27
C SER A 45 -22.28 7.22 11.31
N TYR A 46 -21.88 7.76 12.47
CA TYR A 46 -22.78 8.11 13.57
C TYR A 46 -23.05 9.62 13.56
N THR A 47 -24.31 9.98 13.81
CA THR A 47 -24.74 11.37 13.90
C THR A 47 -24.83 11.77 15.38
N TYR A 48 -24.06 12.77 15.78
CA TYR A 48 -24.13 13.32 17.14
C TYR A 48 -24.97 14.59 17.17
N GLY A 49 -25.57 14.89 18.32
CA GLY A 49 -26.37 16.11 18.54
C GLY A 49 -25.54 17.39 18.65
N TYR A 50 -24.55 17.57 17.77
CA TYR A 50 -23.65 18.72 17.77
C TYR A 50 -24.11 19.78 16.75
N ASN A 51 -24.48 20.96 17.24
CA ASN A 51 -24.89 22.08 16.41
C ASN A 51 -23.66 22.89 15.97
N ASP A 52 -23.12 22.60 14.79
CA ASP A 52 -22.08 23.44 14.19
C ASP A 52 -22.68 24.48 13.24
N THR A 53 -22.82 25.71 13.71
CA THR A 53 -23.28 26.85 12.90
C THR A 53 -22.37 27.13 11.69
N SER A 54 -21.14 26.58 11.65
CA SER A 54 -20.21 26.73 10.53
C SER A 54 -20.29 25.64 9.44
N ALA A 55 -21.10 24.58 9.65
CA ALA A 55 -21.22 23.46 8.71
C ALA A 55 -22.50 23.49 7.85
N GLN A 56 -23.50 24.27 8.26
CA GLN A 56 -24.75 24.48 7.52
C GLN A 56 -24.47 25.30 6.25
N GLY A 57 -24.17 24.61 5.13
CA GLY A 57 -24.11 25.21 3.80
C GLY A 57 -22.87 24.90 2.94
N SER A 58 -21.85 24.20 3.45
CA SER A 58 -20.65 23.88 2.65
C SER A 58 -20.66 22.46 2.08
N SER A 59 -20.79 22.35 0.76
CA SER A 59 -20.62 21.10 0.01
C SER A 59 -19.16 20.66 -0.16
N SER A 60 -18.19 21.46 0.31
CA SER A 60 -16.77 21.18 0.10
C SER A 60 -16.23 20.08 1.03
N LYS A 61 -15.50 19.10 0.48
CA LYS A 61 -14.87 18.00 1.26
C LYS A 61 -13.97 18.51 2.39
N LYS A 62 -13.26 19.62 2.16
CA LYS A 62 -12.38 20.27 3.16
C LYS A 62 -13.16 20.88 4.33
N ALA A 63 -14.30 21.53 4.08
CA ALA A 63 -15.12 22.09 5.15
C ALA A 63 -15.75 21.00 6.03
N LYS A 64 -16.20 19.89 5.42
CA LYS A 64 -16.73 18.73 6.16
C LYS A 64 -15.68 18.12 7.09
N SER A 65 -14.45 17.92 6.62
CA SER A 65 -13.35 17.39 7.44
C SER A 65 -13.00 18.32 8.63
N LYS A 66 -13.00 19.64 8.40
CA LYS A 66 -12.74 20.63 9.47
C LYS A 66 -13.86 20.64 10.51
N SER A 67 -15.12 20.57 10.09
CA SER A 67 -16.27 20.50 11.01
C SER A 67 -16.28 19.20 11.82
N GLN A 68 -15.99 18.05 11.19
CA GLN A 68 -15.85 16.78 11.91
C GLN A 68 -14.74 16.81 12.97
N THR A 69 -13.59 17.42 12.64
CA THR A 69 -12.49 17.58 13.61
C THR A 69 -12.90 18.50 14.76
N LYS A 70 -13.61 19.60 14.45
CA LYS A 70 -14.14 20.51 15.48
C LYS A 70 -15.16 19.83 16.39
N GLN A 71 -16.08 19.04 15.83
CA GLN A 71 -17.04 18.23 16.58
C GLN A 71 -16.30 17.26 17.51
N LEU A 72 -15.33 16.51 16.98
CA LEU A 72 -14.53 15.55 17.75
C LEU A 72 -13.83 16.19 18.95
N CYS A 73 -13.29 17.40 18.78
CA CYS A 73 -12.50 18.07 19.81
C CYS A 73 -13.32 18.94 20.78
N THR A 74 -14.55 19.32 20.41
CA THR A 74 -15.40 20.22 21.21
C THR A 74 -16.52 19.46 21.93
N TYR A 75 -17.02 18.38 21.33
CA TYR A 75 -18.19 17.67 21.83
C TYR A 75 -17.78 16.42 22.64
N PRO A 76 -18.00 16.39 23.97
CA PRO A 76 -17.51 15.31 24.83
C PRO A 76 -17.98 13.90 24.43
N PRO A 77 -19.23 13.67 24.01
CA PRO A 77 -19.66 12.33 23.56
C PRO A 77 -18.92 11.84 22.32
N SER A 78 -18.62 12.72 21.37
CA SER A 78 -17.86 12.37 20.17
C SER A 78 -16.40 12.06 20.50
N LEU A 79 -15.80 12.86 21.41
CA LEU A 79 -14.44 12.63 21.89
C LEU A 79 -14.35 11.30 22.65
N GLY A 80 -15.28 11.05 23.57
CA GLY A 80 -15.36 9.81 24.34
C GLY A 80 -15.46 8.58 23.45
N SER A 81 -16.29 8.63 22.40
CA SER A 81 -16.43 7.53 21.43
C SER A 81 -15.13 7.25 20.66
N MET A 82 -14.37 8.30 20.33
CA MET A 82 -13.06 8.16 19.68
C MET A 82 -12.03 7.53 20.58
N VAL A 83 -11.90 8.04 21.80
CA VAL A 83 -10.92 7.52 22.74
C VAL A 83 -11.28 6.09 23.14
N LEU A 84 -12.56 5.79 23.31
CA LEU A 84 -13.07 4.43 23.56
C LEU A 84 -12.72 3.48 22.40
N CYS A 85 -12.93 3.90 21.16
CA CYS A 85 -12.54 3.10 19.98
C CYS A 85 -11.03 2.83 19.94
N LEU A 86 -10.21 3.82 20.30
CA LEU A 86 -8.75 3.66 20.36
C LEU A 86 -8.33 2.71 21.49
N GLY A 87 -8.97 2.82 22.66
CA GLY A 87 -8.74 1.95 23.81
C GLY A 87 -9.10 0.50 23.51
N ASP A 88 -10.30 0.26 22.98
CA ASP A 88 -10.79 -1.07 22.58
C ASP A 88 -9.88 -1.73 21.51
N ALA A 89 -9.25 -0.94 20.63
CA ALA A 89 -8.46 -1.46 19.53
C ALA A 89 -6.96 -1.64 19.83
N LEU A 90 -6.38 -0.77 20.65
CA LEU A 90 -4.93 -0.75 20.96
C LEU A 90 -4.61 -1.35 22.33
N GLY A 91 -5.58 -1.38 23.24
CA GLY A 91 -5.37 -1.67 24.65
C GLY A 91 -4.92 -0.43 25.42
N GLU A 92 -5.55 -0.20 26.57
CA GLU A 92 -5.42 1.02 27.39
C GLU A 92 -3.98 1.26 27.88
N GLU A 93 -3.24 0.19 28.19
CA GLU A 93 -1.87 0.28 28.71
C GLU A 93 -0.80 0.29 27.60
N SER A 94 -1.21 0.26 26.33
CA SER A 94 -0.26 0.17 25.23
C SER A 94 0.41 1.52 24.95
N LYS A 95 1.72 1.48 24.63
CA LYS A 95 2.44 2.66 24.10
C LYS A 95 1.83 3.19 22.79
N ALA A 96 1.11 2.33 22.06
CA ALA A 96 0.40 2.73 20.85
C ALA A 96 -0.83 3.59 21.18
N PHE A 97 -1.55 3.27 22.25
CA PHE A 97 -2.68 4.07 22.72
C PHE A 97 -2.22 5.46 23.15
N GLU A 98 -1.18 5.57 23.97
CA GLU A 98 -0.65 6.88 24.39
C GLU A 98 -0.21 7.75 23.19
N LYS A 99 0.47 7.16 22.20
CA LYS A 99 0.82 7.86 20.96
C LYS A 99 -0.41 8.27 20.13
N SER A 100 -1.48 7.49 20.15
CA SER A 100 -2.73 7.84 19.48
C SER A 100 -3.42 9.03 20.16
N LEU A 101 -3.37 9.12 21.50
CA LEU A 101 -3.87 10.27 22.25
C LEU A 101 -3.08 11.53 21.94
N ASN A 102 -1.76 11.44 21.84
CA ASN A 102 -0.91 12.57 21.44
C ASN A 102 -1.29 13.10 20.04
N LEU A 103 -1.51 12.20 19.08
CA LEU A 103 -1.91 12.61 17.73
C LEU A 103 -3.32 13.23 17.71
N LEU A 104 -4.24 12.71 18.52
CA LEU A 104 -5.57 13.29 18.73
C LEU A 104 -5.48 14.68 19.35
N GLN A 105 -4.66 14.86 20.38
CA GLN A 105 -4.39 16.14 21.02
C GLN A 105 -3.85 17.17 20.01
N GLU A 106 -2.83 16.81 19.21
CA GLU A 106 -2.28 17.67 18.16
C GLU A 106 -3.34 18.09 17.14
N SER A 107 -4.20 17.15 16.73
CA SER A 107 -5.30 17.41 15.81
C SER A 107 -6.32 18.40 16.39
N CYS A 108 -6.57 18.33 17.70
CA CYS A 108 -7.47 19.23 18.40
C CYS A 108 -6.89 20.63 18.65
N LEU A 109 -5.59 20.73 18.96
CA LEU A 109 -4.91 22.02 19.10
C LEU A 109 -4.89 22.81 17.79
N GLY A 110 -4.76 22.11 16.65
CA GLY A 110 -4.81 22.73 15.33
C GLY A 110 -6.17 23.36 14.98
N THR A 111 -7.26 22.90 15.58
CA THR A 111 -8.63 23.38 15.30
C THR A 111 -9.18 24.34 16.35
N ASN A 112 -8.83 24.15 17.62
CA ASN A 112 -9.30 24.97 18.74
C ASN A 112 -8.11 25.50 19.57
N LYS A 113 -7.49 26.58 19.11
CA LYS A 113 -6.38 27.27 19.83
C LYS A 113 -6.71 27.74 21.25
N LYS A 114 -7.97 27.68 21.67
CA LYS A 114 -8.46 28.22 22.96
C LYS A 114 -8.58 27.17 24.07
N LYS A 115 -8.48 25.87 23.77
CA LYS A 115 -8.60 24.82 24.79
C LYS A 115 -7.36 23.93 24.74
N ASN A 116 -6.47 24.12 25.72
CA ASN A 116 -5.34 23.23 25.95
C ASN A 116 -5.88 21.96 26.61
N MET A 117 -6.19 20.96 25.80
CA MET A 117 -6.54 19.62 26.28
C MET A 117 -5.26 18.86 26.56
N THR A 118 -5.12 18.28 27.75
CA THR A 118 -3.99 17.44 28.14
C THR A 118 -4.26 15.96 27.83
N ILE A 119 -3.22 15.13 27.86
CA ILE A 119 -3.36 13.67 27.67
C ILE A 119 -4.18 13.05 28.81
N ASP A 120 -4.04 13.59 30.02
CA ASP A 120 -4.78 13.10 31.19
C ASP A 120 -6.28 13.41 31.06
N ASP A 121 -6.65 14.58 30.53
CA ASP A 121 -8.04 14.89 30.18
C ASP A 121 -8.65 13.87 29.19
N LEU A 122 -7.84 13.39 28.24
CA LEU A 122 -8.27 12.36 27.27
C LEU A 122 -8.45 10.99 27.94
N LYS A 123 -7.58 10.64 28.90
CA LYS A 123 -7.72 9.40 29.68
C LYS A 123 -8.92 9.45 30.62
N ASP A 124 -9.22 10.60 31.21
CA ASP A 124 -10.42 10.79 32.02
C ASP A 124 -11.68 10.75 31.14
N ALA A 125 -11.63 11.32 29.93
CA ALA A 125 -12.68 11.16 28.95
C ALA A 125 -12.87 9.70 28.52
N HIS A 126 -11.80 8.89 28.47
CA HIS A 126 -11.90 7.44 28.24
C HIS A 126 -12.68 6.75 29.35
N LYS A 127 -12.30 6.95 30.61
CA LYS A 127 -12.96 6.33 31.77
C LYS A 127 -14.44 6.70 31.86
N ASN A 128 -14.74 7.99 31.67
CA ASN A 128 -16.12 8.46 31.62
C ASN A 128 -16.88 7.82 30.44
N ALA A 129 -16.25 7.73 29.26
CA ALA A 129 -16.87 7.09 28.11
C ALA A 129 -17.13 5.59 28.31
N THR A 130 -16.26 4.86 29.02
CA THR A 130 -16.48 3.43 29.29
C THR A 130 -17.72 3.17 30.15
N GLU A 131 -18.11 4.11 31.00
CA GLU A 131 -19.27 4.01 31.89
C GLU A 131 -20.59 4.33 31.17
N TYR A 132 -20.61 5.35 30.31
CA TYR A 132 -21.82 5.82 29.62
C TYR A 132 -21.91 5.42 28.14
N ALA A 133 -21.10 4.46 27.69
CA ALA A 133 -21.12 4.02 26.30
C ALA A 133 -22.41 3.26 25.96
N LEU A 134 -23.06 3.68 24.89
CA LEU A 134 -24.19 2.97 24.29
C LEU A 134 -23.71 2.02 23.19
N ASP A 135 -24.32 0.84 23.14
CA ASP A 135 -24.21 -0.05 21.99
C ASP A 135 -25.15 0.42 20.87
N PRO A 136 -24.63 0.65 19.65
CA PRO A 136 -25.44 1.18 18.56
C PRO A 136 -26.40 0.13 17.99
N PRO A 137 -27.53 0.56 17.40
CA PRO A 137 -28.46 -0.37 16.77
C PRO A 137 -27.80 -1.08 15.58
N THR A 138 -28.06 -2.39 15.46
CA THR A 138 -27.54 -3.24 14.37
C THR A 138 -28.06 -2.81 13.00
N ASP A 139 -29.23 -2.17 12.95
CA ASP A 139 -29.88 -1.75 11.71
C ASP A 139 -29.31 -0.44 11.15
N LYS A 140 -28.71 -0.50 9.96
CA LYS A 140 -28.14 0.67 9.26
C LYS A 140 -29.15 1.81 9.05
N LYS A 141 -30.45 1.50 8.88
CA LYS A 141 -31.51 2.49 8.70
C LYS A 141 -31.85 3.20 10.03
N ALA A 142 -31.79 2.48 11.14
CA ALA A 142 -31.96 3.04 12.47
C ALA A 142 -30.72 3.87 12.89
N LEU A 143 -29.53 3.41 12.52
CA LEU A 143 -28.26 4.11 12.76
C LEU A 143 -28.25 5.52 12.17
N LYS A 144 -28.76 5.70 10.94
CA LYS A 144 -28.80 7.01 10.28
C LYS A 144 -29.82 7.97 10.87
N LYS A 145 -30.87 7.46 11.52
CA LYS A 145 -31.96 8.27 12.10
C LYS A 145 -31.70 8.63 13.56
N THR A 146 -30.81 7.91 14.23
CA THR A 146 -30.51 8.11 15.65
C THR A 146 -29.49 9.23 15.81
N ILE A 147 -29.77 10.14 16.75
CA ILE A 147 -28.87 11.22 17.16
C ILE A 147 -28.32 10.85 18.53
N PHE A 148 -27.00 10.69 18.61
CA PHE A 148 -26.33 10.29 19.84
C PHE A 148 -25.93 11.52 20.67
N TYR A 149 -26.33 11.50 21.95
CA TYR A 149 -25.92 12.48 22.97
C TYR A 149 -24.94 11.87 24.00
N GLN A 150 -24.66 10.58 23.89
CA GLN A 150 -23.77 9.81 24.73
C GLN A 150 -22.69 9.12 23.87
N PRO A 151 -21.55 8.73 24.47
CA PRO A 151 -20.53 7.97 23.77
C PRO A 151 -21.08 6.68 23.17
N VAL A 152 -20.56 6.27 22.02
CA VAL A 152 -20.99 5.06 21.31
C VAL A 152 -19.82 4.08 21.28
N ARG A 153 -20.07 2.84 21.73
CA ARG A 153 -19.12 1.74 21.61
C ARG A 153 -19.20 1.16 20.21
N VAL A 154 -18.09 1.13 19.50
CA VAL A 154 -18.05 0.62 18.14
C VAL A 154 -18.09 -0.92 18.17
N PRO A 155 -18.95 -1.59 17.37
CA PRO A 155 -19.01 -3.03 17.35
C PRO A 155 -17.65 -3.66 17.00
N THR A 156 -17.20 -4.62 17.80
CA THR A 156 -15.87 -5.24 17.67
C THR A 156 -15.64 -5.86 16.29
N LYS A 157 -16.69 -6.40 15.65
CA LYS A 157 -16.62 -6.94 14.30
C LYS A 157 -16.27 -5.86 13.28
N SER A 158 -16.99 -4.74 13.26
CA SER A 158 -16.76 -3.62 12.34
C SER A 158 -15.41 -2.94 12.59
N LEU A 159 -14.97 -2.91 13.85
CA LEU A 159 -13.65 -2.41 14.24
C LEU A 159 -12.53 -3.28 13.69
N LYS A 160 -12.56 -4.60 13.91
CA LYS A 160 -11.58 -5.55 13.37
C LYS A 160 -11.52 -5.49 11.85
N GLU A 161 -12.69 -5.46 11.23
CA GLU A 161 -12.86 -5.31 9.79
C GLU A 161 -12.20 -4.03 9.24
N THR A 162 -12.46 -2.87 9.84
CA THR A 162 -11.91 -1.60 9.35
C THR A 162 -10.41 -1.46 9.66
N THR A 163 -10.00 -1.90 10.85
CA THR A 163 -8.60 -1.95 11.28
C THR A 163 -7.74 -2.74 10.31
N LYS A 164 -8.22 -3.93 9.92
CA LYS A 164 -7.52 -4.81 8.97
C LYS A 164 -7.38 -4.13 7.60
N TYR A 165 -8.42 -3.47 7.09
CA TYR A 165 -8.34 -2.66 5.85
C TYR A 165 -7.24 -1.59 5.93
N TYR A 166 -7.24 -0.76 6.97
CA TYR A 166 -6.22 0.29 7.13
C TYR A 166 -4.82 -0.27 7.35
N SER A 167 -4.68 -1.40 8.04
CA SER A 167 -3.39 -2.07 8.20
C SER A 167 -2.78 -2.46 6.86
N PHE A 168 -3.59 -2.94 5.91
CA PHE A 168 -3.14 -3.28 4.56
C PHE A 168 -2.84 -2.06 3.71
N LEU A 169 -3.67 -1.02 3.80
CA LEU A 169 -3.45 0.24 3.09
C LEU A 169 -2.08 0.85 3.46
N TYR A 170 -1.80 0.97 4.75
CA TYR A 170 -0.53 1.52 5.22
C TYR A 170 0.65 0.56 5.02
N PHE A 171 0.43 -0.75 5.11
CA PHE A 171 1.44 -1.73 4.72
C PHE A 171 1.89 -1.54 3.25
N ASN A 172 0.94 -1.32 2.33
CA ASN A 172 1.25 -1.05 0.93
C ASN A 172 2.08 0.24 0.77
N LEU A 173 1.76 1.29 1.52
CA LEU A 173 2.48 2.56 1.49
C LEU A 173 3.88 2.48 2.10
N ASP A 174 4.04 1.73 3.18
CA ASP A 174 5.30 1.63 3.94
C ASP A 174 6.28 0.63 3.30
N LYS A 175 5.75 -0.44 2.68
CA LYS A 175 6.57 -1.47 2.02
C LYS A 175 6.70 -1.26 0.51
N SER A 176 6.15 -0.18 -0.04
CA SER A 176 6.23 0.16 -1.46
C SER A 176 7.65 0.09 -2.02
N SER A 177 8.61 0.67 -1.30
CA SER A 177 10.00 0.76 -1.75
C SER A 177 10.70 -0.59 -1.74
N MET A 178 10.33 -1.48 -0.81
CA MET A 178 10.82 -2.85 -0.78
C MET A 178 10.30 -3.64 -1.99
N LEU A 179 9.00 -3.50 -2.31
CA LEU A 179 8.38 -4.16 -3.46
C LEU A 179 8.98 -3.67 -4.78
N ALA A 180 9.14 -2.36 -4.96
CA ALA A 180 9.82 -1.78 -6.13
C ALA A 180 11.28 -2.28 -6.23
N GLY A 181 11.99 -2.34 -5.10
CA GLY A 181 13.34 -2.90 -5.00
C GLY A 181 13.44 -4.35 -5.51
N MET A 182 12.44 -5.19 -5.23
CA MET A 182 12.38 -6.56 -5.76
C MET A 182 12.26 -6.57 -7.29
N THR A 183 11.45 -5.69 -7.87
CA THR A 183 11.32 -5.52 -9.32
C THR A 183 12.62 -5.02 -9.95
N TYR A 184 13.33 -4.08 -9.32
CA TYR A 184 14.64 -3.64 -9.80
C TYR A 184 15.68 -4.75 -9.74
N CYS A 185 15.69 -5.54 -8.68
CA CYS A 185 16.57 -6.70 -8.55
C CYS A 185 16.34 -7.72 -9.69
N TYR A 186 15.08 -7.95 -10.06
CA TYR A 186 14.74 -8.78 -11.22
C TYR A 186 15.39 -8.25 -12.51
N PHE A 187 15.24 -6.95 -12.83
CA PHE A 187 15.85 -6.37 -14.03
C PHE A 187 17.38 -6.40 -13.99
N LEU A 188 17.99 -6.20 -12.82
CA LEU A 188 19.43 -6.31 -12.63
C LEU A 188 19.92 -7.72 -13.02
N VAL A 189 19.24 -8.76 -12.52
CA VAL A 189 19.54 -10.15 -12.87
C VAL A 189 19.41 -10.38 -14.38
N VAL A 190 18.32 -9.90 -15.00
CA VAL A 190 18.13 -9.98 -16.46
C VAL A 190 19.29 -9.31 -17.21
N PHE A 191 19.68 -8.09 -16.84
CA PHE A 191 20.80 -7.40 -17.48
C PHE A 191 22.13 -8.13 -17.32
N ILE A 192 22.39 -8.75 -16.16
CA ILE A 192 23.58 -9.60 -15.97
C ILE A 192 23.55 -10.81 -16.92
N PHE A 193 22.42 -11.49 -17.05
CA PHE A 193 22.28 -12.66 -17.94
C PHE A 193 22.44 -12.29 -19.43
N PHE A 194 21.80 -11.22 -19.89
CA PHE A 194 21.94 -10.76 -21.28
C PHE A 194 23.30 -10.13 -21.55
N GLY A 195 23.83 -9.36 -20.60
CA GLY A 195 25.15 -8.75 -20.67
C GLY A 195 26.26 -9.79 -20.74
N SER A 196 26.21 -10.82 -19.90
CA SER A 196 27.17 -11.94 -19.93
C SER A 196 27.07 -12.73 -21.24
N SER A 197 25.85 -13.01 -21.70
CA SER A 197 25.62 -13.69 -22.98
C SER A 197 26.19 -12.90 -24.17
N ASN A 198 26.02 -11.57 -24.18
CA ASN A 198 26.56 -10.70 -25.22
C ASN A 198 28.09 -10.60 -25.14
N LEU A 199 28.64 -10.51 -23.93
CA LEU A 199 30.09 -10.50 -23.70
C LEU A 199 30.75 -11.80 -24.17
N MET A 200 30.15 -12.96 -23.86
CA MET A 200 30.64 -14.27 -24.32
C MET A 200 30.64 -14.39 -25.86
N LYS A 201 29.60 -13.85 -26.52
CA LYS A 201 29.55 -13.79 -27.99
C LYS A 201 30.69 -12.92 -28.54
N ARG A 202 30.91 -11.74 -27.97
CA ARG A 202 31.95 -10.79 -28.42
C ARG A 202 33.37 -11.31 -28.19
N LEU A 203 33.60 -12.05 -27.12
CA LEU A 203 34.90 -12.67 -26.81
C LEU A 203 35.20 -13.91 -27.67
N GLY A 204 34.27 -14.35 -28.52
CA GLY A 204 34.43 -15.57 -29.32
C GLY A 204 34.46 -16.85 -28.48
N LEU A 205 34.19 -16.78 -27.17
CA LEU A 205 34.17 -17.94 -26.28
C LEU A 205 33.09 -18.95 -26.70
N HIS A 206 32.03 -18.47 -27.36
CA HIS A 206 30.98 -19.33 -27.88
C HIS A 206 31.48 -20.38 -28.89
N THR A 207 32.52 -20.09 -29.68
CA THR A 207 33.04 -21.08 -30.65
C THR A 207 33.86 -22.19 -29.99
N LYS A 208 34.43 -21.93 -28.80
CA LYS A 208 35.21 -22.90 -28.04
C LYS A 208 34.35 -23.89 -27.24
N PHE A 209 33.11 -23.52 -26.89
CA PHE A 209 32.16 -24.39 -26.22
C PHE A 209 31.33 -25.20 -27.22
N ASN A 210 31.97 -26.06 -28.02
CA ASN A 210 31.27 -26.97 -28.93
C ASN A 210 30.81 -28.24 -28.19
N ASN A 211 29.92 -28.06 -27.21
CA ASN A 211 29.43 -29.16 -26.39
C ASN A 211 27.97 -29.49 -26.78
N LYS A 212 27.61 -30.79 -26.78
CA LYS A 212 26.26 -31.27 -27.19
C LYS A 212 25.12 -30.52 -26.48
N PHE A 213 25.36 -30.18 -25.22
CA PHE A 213 24.44 -29.42 -24.37
C PHE A 213 24.19 -27.98 -24.88
N LEU A 214 25.23 -27.32 -25.39
CA LEU A 214 25.12 -25.95 -25.91
C LEU A 214 24.36 -25.90 -27.24
N ASN A 215 24.53 -26.91 -28.09
CA ASN A 215 23.75 -27.07 -29.32
C ASN A 215 22.28 -27.39 -29.03
N PHE A 216 21.99 -28.22 -28.02
CA PHE A 216 20.63 -28.47 -27.56
C PHE A 216 19.97 -27.20 -27.02
N TYR A 217 20.67 -26.42 -26.19
CA TYR A 217 20.18 -25.14 -25.67
C TYR A 217 19.94 -24.13 -26.80
N ARG A 218 20.84 -24.02 -27.78
CA ARG A 218 20.62 -23.17 -28.95
C ARG A 218 19.39 -23.59 -29.75
N ALA A 219 19.27 -24.88 -30.06
CA ALA A 219 18.20 -25.41 -30.88
C ALA A 219 16.82 -25.29 -30.23
N ASN A 220 16.72 -25.45 -28.91
CA ASN A 220 15.43 -25.52 -28.22
C ASN A 220 15.05 -24.25 -27.45
N VAL A 221 16.03 -23.48 -26.98
CA VAL A 221 15.81 -22.37 -26.03
C VAL A 221 16.13 -21.01 -26.65
N SER A 222 17.28 -20.83 -27.32
CA SER A 222 17.72 -19.49 -27.74
C SER A 222 17.34 -19.09 -29.17
N VAL A 223 17.26 -20.03 -30.11
CA VAL A 223 17.11 -19.74 -31.55
C VAL A 223 15.71 -19.87 -32.12
N PRO A 224 14.79 -20.77 -31.69
CA PRO A 224 13.49 -20.87 -32.36
C PRO A 224 12.51 -19.78 -31.93
N ALA A 225 11.61 -19.40 -32.84
CA ALA A 225 10.53 -18.47 -32.55
C ALA A 225 9.50 -19.14 -31.63
N LEU A 226 8.75 -18.32 -30.88
CA LEU A 226 7.77 -18.81 -29.91
C LEU A 226 6.72 -19.72 -30.58
N PHE A 227 6.35 -19.36 -31.80
CA PHE A 227 5.59 -20.19 -32.73
C PHE A 227 6.54 -20.64 -33.83
N ASN A 228 6.36 -21.85 -34.35
CA ASN A 228 7.24 -22.56 -35.29
C ASN A 228 7.43 -21.89 -36.68
N GLY A 229 7.58 -20.56 -36.73
CA GLY A 229 7.70 -19.72 -37.91
C GLY A 229 9.04 -18.97 -37.96
N LYS A 230 9.35 -18.40 -39.12
CA LYS A 230 10.57 -17.62 -39.36
C LYS A 230 10.55 -16.34 -38.52
N HIS A 231 11.57 -16.12 -37.71
CA HIS A 231 11.76 -14.90 -36.88
C HIS A 231 11.76 -13.58 -37.65
N THR A 232 11.96 -13.62 -38.96
CA THR A 232 12.15 -12.44 -39.82
C THR A 232 10.97 -12.16 -40.76
N GLU A 233 9.92 -12.98 -40.74
CA GLU A 233 8.74 -12.74 -41.57
C GLU A 233 7.58 -12.30 -40.68
N ALA A 234 7.21 -11.01 -40.77
CA ALA A 234 5.99 -10.52 -40.16
C ALA A 234 4.81 -11.36 -40.70
N PRO A 235 3.95 -11.92 -39.84
CA PRO A 235 2.82 -12.70 -40.30
C PRO A 235 1.92 -11.81 -41.18
N VAL A 236 1.93 -12.09 -42.49
CA VAL A 236 1.27 -11.29 -43.56
C VAL A 236 -0.25 -11.17 -43.35
N LYS A 237 -0.84 -11.92 -42.41
CA LYS A 237 -2.28 -11.93 -42.14
C LYS A 237 -2.81 -10.61 -41.57
N TRP A 238 -2.03 -9.85 -40.78
CA TRP A 238 -2.49 -8.59 -40.17
C TRP A 238 -1.62 -7.41 -40.64
N LYS A 239 -1.87 -6.93 -41.86
CA LYS A 239 -1.16 -5.80 -42.53
C LYS A 239 -1.03 -4.50 -41.72
N ILE A 240 -1.78 -4.36 -40.62
CA ILE A 240 -1.82 -3.15 -39.78
C ILE A 240 -0.89 -3.26 -38.56
N PHE A 241 -0.62 -4.48 -38.09
CA PHE A 241 0.22 -4.73 -36.92
C PHE A 241 1.48 -5.47 -37.35
N SER A 242 2.55 -4.73 -37.65
CA SER A 242 3.90 -5.30 -37.77
C SER A 242 4.38 -5.67 -36.37
N THR A 243 3.96 -6.83 -35.87
CA THR A 243 4.37 -7.34 -34.57
C THR A 243 5.60 -8.22 -34.73
N LEU A 244 6.74 -7.75 -34.21
CA LEU A 244 7.87 -8.64 -33.95
C LEU A 244 7.43 -9.62 -32.86
N ILE A 245 7.30 -10.89 -33.21
CA ILE A 245 7.02 -11.95 -32.24
C ILE A 245 8.28 -12.06 -31.36
N PRO A 246 8.14 -11.96 -30.02
CA PRO A 246 9.28 -12.06 -29.13
C PRO A 246 9.97 -13.41 -29.29
N THR A 247 11.29 -13.42 -29.15
CA THR A 247 12.05 -14.66 -29.10
C THR A 247 11.65 -15.50 -27.88
N ARG A 248 11.91 -16.82 -27.87
CA ARG A 248 11.57 -17.66 -26.71
C ARG A 248 12.19 -17.17 -25.41
N MET A 249 13.44 -16.70 -25.44
CA MET A 249 14.09 -16.12 -24.27
C MET A 249 13.41 -14.83 -23.79
N GLU A 250 13.04 -13.94 -24.72
CA GLU A 250 12.27 -12.74 -24.37
C GLU A 250 10.90 -13.10 -23.77
N SER A 251 10.23 -14.11 -24.31
CA SER A 251 8.95 -14.58 -23.76
C SER A 251 9.07 -15.15 -22.35
N ILE A 252 10.15 -15.87 -22.03
CA ILE A 252 10.43 -16.38 -20.67
C ILE A 252 10.64 -15.21 -19.70
N VAL A 253 11.40 -14.19 -20.11
CA VAL A 253 11.62 -12.98 -19.30
C VAL A 253 10.30 -12.23 -19.08
N ILE A 254 9.46 -12.09 -20.10
CA ILE A 254 8.15 -11.45 -19.96
C ILE A 254 7.25 -12.28 -19.03
N PHE A 255 7.26 -13.60 -19.17
CA PHE A 255 6.47 -14.51 -18.33
C PHE A 255 6.91 -14.45 -16.86
N LEU A 256 8.21 -14.49 -16.57
CA LEU A 256 8.74 -14.38 -15.21
C LEU A 256 8.44 -13.02 -14.60
N LEU A 257 8.53 -11.94 -15.40
CA LEU A 257 8.13 -10.61 -14.96
C LEU A 257 6.64 -10.57 -14.60
N LEU A 258 5.78 -11.17 -15.42
CA LEU A 258 4.34 -11.23 -15.17
C LEU A 258 4.02 -12.07 -13.93
N ALA A 259 4.66 -13.23 -13.76
CA ALA A 259 4.52 -14.07 -12.58
C ALA A 259 4.98 -13.34 -11.30
N LEU A 260 6.10 -12.62 -11.36
CA LEU A 260 6.58 -11.79 -10.26
C LEU A 260 5.58 -10.68 -9.93
N ASN A 261 5.05 -9.97 -10.92
CA ASN A 261 4.04 -8.92 -10.70
C ASN A 261 2.76 -9.48 -10.08
N ILE A 262 2.29 -10.66 -10.49
CA ILE A 262 1.13 -11.33 -9.88
C ILE A 262 1.44 -11.71 -8.43
N LEU A 263 2.62 -12.27 -8.16
CA LEU A 263 3.03 -12.63 -6.80
C LEU A 263 3.09 -11.40 -5.90
N LEU A 264 3.81 -10.35 -6.30
CA LEU A 264 3.91 -9.09 -5.53
C LEU A 264 2.55 -8.41 -5.37
N SER A 265 1.68 -8.51 -6.36
CA SER A 265 0.31 -8.01 -6.25
C SER A 265 -0.50 -8.80 -5.24
N THR A 266 -0.34 -10.13 -5.14
CA THR A 266 -1.23 -10.99 -4.32
C THR A 266 -0.77 -11.21 -2.88
N VAL A 267 0.51 -10.99 -2.57
CA VAL A 267 1.07 -11.24 -1.23
C VAL A 267 0.34 -10.43 -0.14
N HIS A 268 -0.01 -11.07 0.97
CA HIS A 268 -0.70 -10.46 2.12
C HIS A 268 -2.11 -9.88 1.85
N TYR A 269 -2.82 -10.30 0.79
CA TYR A 269 -4.24 -10.02 0.72
C TYR A 269 -5.07 -11.03 1.51
N SER A 270 -5.89 -10.53 2.42
CA SER A 270 -7.00 -11.30 2.97
C SER A 270 -8.32 -10.64 2.58
N PHE A 271 -9.10 -11.31 1.73
CA PHE A 271 -10.42 -10.87 1.33
C PHE A 271 -11.45 -11.45 2.30
N GLU A 272 -11.68 -10.76 3.41
CA GLU A 272 -12.64 -11.20 4.43
C GLU A 272 -13.76 -10.17 4.55
N TYR A 273 -14.52 -9.91 3.48
CA TYR A 273 -15.50 -8.81 3.48
C TYR A 273 -16.79 -9.03 2.68
N SER A 274 -17.83 -8.33 3.15
CA SER A 274 -19.21 -8.30 2.66
C SER A 274 -19.34 -8.08 1.14
N LYS A 275 -20.19 -8.89 0.50
CA LYS A 275 -20.49 -8.92 -0.95
C LYS A 275 -20.77 -7.55 -1.61
N SER A 276 -21.13 -6.51 -0.85
CA SER A 276 -21.51 -5.20 -1.42
C SER A 276 -20.34 -4.26 -1.71
N THR A 277 -19.15 -4.47 -1.14
CA THR A 277 -18.00 -3.52 -1.26
C THR A 277 -16.72 -4.17 -1.77
N TRP A 278 -16.80 -5.44 -2.16
CA TRP A 278 -15.62 -6.22 -2.54
C TRP A 278 -14.93 -5.68 -3.80
N ILE A 279 -15.71 -5.22 -4.81
CA ILE A 279 -15.16 -4.72 -6.07
C ILE A 279 -14.36 -3.45 -5.83
N GLU A 280 -14.92 -2.47 -5.13
CA GLU A 280 -14.27 -1.18 -4.88
C GLU A 280 -12.97 -1.33 -4.08
N GLN A 281 -12.99 -2.22 -3.08
CA GLN A 281 -11.80 -2.49 -2.28
C GLN A 281 -10.76 -3.29 -3.06
N PHE A 282 -11.19 -4.27 -3.87
CA PHE A 282 -10.31 -5.05 -4.72
C PHE A 282 -9.62 -4.16 -5.76
N THR A 283 -10.39 -3.37 -6.51
CA THR A 283 -9.84 -2.49 -7.55
C THR A 283 -8.95 -1.40 -6.95
N GLY A 284 -9.35 -0.81 -5.81
CA GLY A 284 -8.53 0.17 -5.10
C GLY A 284 -7.18 -0.41 -4.64
N ASN A 285 -7.20 -1.55 -3.95
CA ASN A 285 -5.97 -2.18 -3.46
C ASN A 285 -5.06 -2.65 -4.61
N VAL A 286 -5.64 -3.23 -5.67
CA VAL A 286 -4.87 -3.65 -6.85
C VAL A 286 -4.29 -2.44 -7.59
N ALA A 287 -5.07 -1.37 -7.78
CA ALA A 287 -4.62 -0.13 -8.41
C ALA A 287 -3.50 0.55 -7.60
N ASP A 288 -3.63 0.60 -6.27
CA ASP A 288 -2.61 1.17 -5.40
C ASP A 288 -1.31 0.36 -5.51
N ARG A 289 -1.38 -0.98 -5.52
CA ARG A 289 -0.17 -1.82 -5.67
C ARG A 289 0.48 -1.71 -7.04
N THR A 290 -0.28 -1.76 -8.12
CA THR A 290 0.30 -1.64 -9.47
C THR A 290 0.88 -0.25 -9.71
N GLY A 291 0.22 0.80 -9.22
CA GLY A 291 0.76 2.17 -9.25
C GLY A 291 2.06 2.30 -8.46
N ILE A 292 2.12 1.72 -7.26
CA ILE A 292 3.31 1.73 -6.41
C ILE A 292 4.50 0.99 -7.04
N MET A 293 4.27 -0.15 -7.69
CA MET A 293 5.35 -0.96 -8.28
C MET A 293 6.01 -0.29 -9.51
N VAL A 294 5.29 0.60 -10.20
CA VAL A 294 5.76 1.22 -11.45
C VAL A 294 6.30 2.64 -11.23
N CYS A 295 5.72 3.42 -10.33
CA CYS A 295 5.99 4.86 -10.23
C CYS A 295 7.03 5.26 -9.17
N ARG A 296 7.59 4.33 -8.39
CA ARG A 296 8.42 4.64 -7.21
C ARG A 296 9.77 3.95 -7.22
#